data_AF-A0A3B6GV35-F1
#
_entry.id   AF-A0A3B6GV35-F1
#
_cell.length_a   1.000
_cell.length_b   1.000
_cell.length_c   1.000
_cell.angle_alpha   90.00
_cell.angle_beta   90.00
_cell.angle_gamma   90.00
#
_symmetry.space_group_name_H-M   'P 1'
#
loop_
_entity.id
_entity.type
_entity.pdbx_description
1 polymer ?
#
loop_
_entity_poly.entity_id
_entity_poly.type
_entity_poly.pdbx_seq_one_letter_code
_entity_poly.pdbx_strand_id
1 'polypeptide(L)'
;MLEHLCECYFDLSVPILCPVLGSITPLFIPNSSIRPIRLIGLCVSLITFLYPPVPRIQFDPSTAKSQFVESLRWLPYENIHLYMGIDGLSLFFMILTTFLIPICISVGWYGMRSFGKEYITAFLIREFLMIAVSCMLDPLLFYVLSESVPIPMLKIKAAYQFFLYTLLGSVFMLLAILLILLQTGTTDLQILLTTEFSERRQILLWIAFFASFAVKVPMVPVHIWLPEAHVEAPTAGSVILAGILLKLGTYGFLRFSIPMFPEATLCFTPFIYTLSAIAIIYTSLTTLRQIDLKKIIAYS
;
A
#
# COMPACT_ATOMS: atom_id res chain seq x y z
N MET A 1 30.55 22.66 -2.12
CA MET A 1 30.73 21.20 -1.91
C MET A 1 29.43 20.48 -1.56
N LEU A 2 28.51 21.10 -0.78
CA LEU A 2 27.14 20.61 -0.59
C LEU A 2 26.23 20.81 -1.82
N GLU A 3 26.45 21.86 -2.62
CA GLU A 3 25.68 22.09 -3.86
C GLU A 3 26.02 21.11 -4.99
N HIS A 4 27.26 20.62 -5.07
CA HIS A 4 27.67 19.65 -6.10
C HIS A 4 27.22 18.21 -5.82
N LEU A 5 26.79 17.89 -4.60
CA LEU A 5 26.11 16.62 -4.30
C LEU A 5 24.61 16.66 -4.65
N CYS A 6 24.08 17.86 -4.93
CA CYS A 6 22.65 18.07 -5.23
C CYS A 6 22.27 17.67 -6.67
N GLU A 7 23.25 17.43 -7.55
CA GLU A 7 23.04 16.95 -8.92
C GLU A 7 23.00 15.41 -9.04
N CYS A 8 22.98 14.68 -7.93
CA CYS A 8 22.45 13.32 -7.97
C CYS A 8 20.93 13.44 -8.14
N TYR A 9 20.48 13.46 -9.40
CA TYR A 9 19.07 13.31 -9.74
C TYR A 9 18.54 12.08 -9.00
N PHE A 10 17.57 12.29 -8.11
CA PHE A 10 16.89 11.21 -7.45
C PHE A 10 16.03 10.49 -8.48
N ASP A 11 16.35 9.22 -8.73
CA ASP A 11 15.61 8.36 -9.63
C ASP A 11 14.68 7.46 -8.80
N LEU A 12 13.37 7.60 -9.03
CA LEU A 12 12.34 6.86 -8.33
C LEU A 12 12.39 5.37 -8.64
N SER A 13 12.92 5.01 -9.80
CA SER A 13 13.13 3.63 -10.22
C SER A 13 14.06 2.84 -9.30
N VAL A 14 15.05 3.47 -8.65
CA VAL A 14 16.04 2.79 -7.79
C VAL A 14 15.41 2.10 -6.56
N PRO A 15 14.65 2.79 -5.68
CA PRO A 15 14.05 2.17 -4.50
C PRO A 15 12.97 1.14 -4.87
N ILE A 16 12.39 1.24 -6.07
CA ILE A 16 11.43 0.28 -6.61
C ILE A 16 12.15 -0.99 -7.10
N LEU A 17 13.25 -0.86 -7.85
CA LEU A 17 13.94 -2.00 -8.46
C LEU A 17 14.89 -2.73 -7.49
N CYS A 18 15.44 -2.04 -6.49
CA CYS A 18 16.40 -2.63 -5.57
C CYS A 18 15.84 -3.84 -4.77
N PRO A 19 14.61 -3.79 -4.18
CA PRO A 19 14.00 -4.96 -3.54
C PRO A 19 13.71 -6.09 -4.54
N VAL A 20 13.36 -5.77 -5.79
CA VAL A 20 13.09 -6.77 -6.85
C VAL A 20 14.37 -7.53 -7.16
N LEU A 21 15.47 -6.84 -7.45
CA LEU A 21 16.77 -7.45 -7.70
C LEU A 21 17.23 -8.26 -6.48
N GLY A 22 17.06 -7.71 -5.28
CA GLY A 22 17.35 -8.40 -4.04
C GLY A 22 16.54 -9.68 -3.86
N SER A 23 15.27 -9.71 -4.26
CA SER A 23 14.42 -10.91 -4.16
C SER A 23 14.83 -12.03 -5.11
N ILE A 24 15.50 -11.70 -6.22
CA ILE A 24 16.01 -12.69 -7.18
C ILE A 24 17.28 -13.36 -6.64
N THR A 25 18.12 -12.66 -5.88
CA THR A 25 19.40 -13.20 -5.41
C THR A 25 19.30 -14.44 -4.50
N PRO A 26 18.36 -14.56 -3.53
CA PRO A 26 18.13 -15.80 -2.78
C PRO A 26 17.77 -17.00 -3.66
N LEU A 27 17.20 -16.79 -4.87
CA LEU A 27 16.78 -17.87 -5.76
C LEU A 27 17.96 -18.75 -6.19
N PHE A 28 19.15 -18.17 -6.32
CA PHE A 28 20.38 -18.88 -6.70
C PHE A 28 21.13 -19.54 -5.54
N ILE A 29 20.71 -19.29 -4.30
CA ILE A 29 21.36 -19.83 -3.10
C ILE A 29 20.62 -21.11 -2.66
N PRO A 30 21.35 -22.20 -2.32
CA PRO A 30 20.73 -23.42 -1.83
C PRO A 30 20.06 -23.22 -0.47
N ASN A 31 18.94 -23.91 -0.24
CA ASN A 31 18.15 -23.76 1.00
C ASN A 31 18.92 -24.19 2.26
N SER A 32 20.03 -24.91 2.13
CA SER A 32 20.88 -25.32 3.25
C SER A 32 21.64 -24.16 3.90
N SER A 33 21.91 -23.06 3.17
CA SER A 33 22.68 -21.92 3.67
C SER A 33 21.77 -20.71 3.99
N ILE A 34 21.08 -20.77 5.13
CA ILE A 34 20.16 -19.70 5.57
C ILE A 34 20.89 -18.39 5.94
N ARG A 35 22.13 -18.48 6.45
CA ARG A 35 22.92 -17.31 6.87
C ARG A 35 23.13 -16.27 5.74
N PRO A 36 23.66 -16.62 4.55
CA PRO A 36 23.84 -15.65 3.46
C PRO A 36 22.51 -15.09 2.96
N ILE A 37 21.47 -15.90 2.87
CA ILE A 37 20.13 -15.44 2.43
C ILE A 37 19.61 -14.30 3.33
N ARG A 38 19.76 -14.45 4.64
CA ARG A 38 19.32 -13.44 5.62
C ARG A 38 20.16 -12.16 5.53
N LEU A 39 21.47 -12.28 5.43
CA LEU A 39 22.38 -11.13 5.31
C LEU A 39 22.10 -10.35 4.02
N ILE A 40 21.92 -11.03 2.90
CA ILE A 40 21.60 -10.39 1.63
C ILE A 40 20.26 -9.66 1.72
N GLY A 41 19.21 -10.31 2.23
CA GLY A 41 17.90 -9.65 2.40
C GLY A 41 17.96 -8.42 3.29
N LEU A 42 18.70 -8.51 4.40
CA LEU A 42 18.88 -7.39 5.33
C LEU A 42 19.69 -6.25 4.68
N CYS A 43 20.79 -6.56 3.99
CA CYS A 43 21.59 -5.56 3.28
C CYS A 43 20.78 -4.85 2.20
N VAL A 44 20.02 -5.58 1.38
CA VAL A 44 19.13 -4.98 0.37
C VAL A 44 18.12 -4.06 1.03
N SER A 45 17.43 -4.52 2.08
CA SER A 45 16.42 -3.70 2.78
C SER A 45 17.02 -2.45 3.46
N LEU A 46 18.28 -2.50 3.88
CA LEU A 46 18.97 -1.34 4.44
C LEU A 46 19.36 -0.36 3.35
N ILE A 47 19.82 -0.84 2.19
CA ILE A 47 20.13 0.01 1.03
C ILE A 47 18.86 0.73 0.54
N THR A 48 17.73 0.01 0.45
CA THR A 48 16.43 0.59 0.08
C THR A 48 15.94 1.59 1.11
N PHE A 49 16.17 1.36 2.40
CA PHE A 49 15.86 2.31 3.46
C PHE A 49 16.67 3.61 3.40
N LEU A 50 17.94 3.53 3.04
CA LEU A 50 18.82 4.71 2.99
C LEU A 50 18.50 5.64 1.81
N TYR A 51 17.70 5.20 0.82
CA TYR A 51 17.42 5.98 -0.39
C TYR A 51 16.30 7.04 -0.21
N PRO A 52 15.10 6.75 0.35
CA PRO A 52 14.01 7.73 0.55
C PRO A 52 14.28 8.97 1.43
N PRO A 53 15.28 8.99 2.34
CA PRO A 53 15.68 10.23 3.02
C PRO A 53 16.28 11.29 2.09
N VAL A 54 16.90 10.90 0.96
CA VAL A 54 17.47 11.83 -0.03
C VAL A 54 16.41 12.74 -0.67
N PRO A 55 15.31 12.24 -1.26
CA PRO A 55 14.30 13.08 -1.87
C PRO A 55 13.59 13.93 -0.82
N ARG A 56 13.55 13.53 0.46
CA ARG A 56 12.99 14.38 1.53
C ARG A 56 13.73 15.70 1.68
N ILE A 57 15.04 15.71 1.46
CA ILE A 57 15.88 16.92 1.53
C ILE A 57 15.67 17.79 0.29
N GLN A 58 15.47 17.16 -0.87
CA GLN A 58 15.23 17.85 -2.15
C GLN A 58 13.76 18.25 -2.37
N PHE A 59 12.83 17.72 -1.57
CA PHE A 59 11.39 17.91 -1.72
C PHE A 59 10.99 19.35 -1.41
N ASP A 60 10.31 20.02 -2.35
CA ASP A 60 9.78 21.36 -2.16
C ASP A 60 8.34 21.31 -1.61
N PRO A 61 8.10 21.65 -0.33
CA PRO A 61 6.76 21.59 0.26
C PRO A 61 5.83 22.73 -0.20
N SER A 62 6.32 23.71 -0.97
CA SER A 62 5.52 24.86 -1.40
C SER A 62 4.62 24.57 -2.60
N THR A 63 4.81 23.43 -3.28
CA THR A 63 4.07 23.07 -4.50
C THR A 63 3.08 21.93 -4.25
N ALA A 64 1.91 22.01 -4.89
CA ALA A 64 0.90 20.95 -4.87
C ALA A 64 1.14 19.85 -5.93
N LYS A 65 2.17 19.99 -6.76
CA LYS A 65 2.48 19.07 -7.86
C LYS A 65 3.25 17.86 -7.33
N SER A 66 3.04 16.73 -7.96
CA SER A 66 3.89 15.55 -7.78
C SER A 66 5.30 15.84 -8.28
N GLN A 67 6.29 15.51 -7.46
CA GLN A 67 7.72 15.67 -7.73
C GLN A 67 8.35 14.32 -8.09
N PHE A 68 9.54 14.36 -8.69
CA PHE A 68 10.26 13.15 -9.15
C PHE A 68 9.37 12.25 -10.02
N VAL A 69 8.71 12.87 -11.01
CA VAL A 69 7.75 12.18 -11.87
C VAL A 69 8.46 11.43 -12.97
N GLU A 70 8.24 10.12 -13.03
CA GLU A 70 8.67 9.25 -14.11
C GLU A 70 7.43 8.76 -14.88
N SER A 71 7.50 8.76 -16.20
CA SER A 71 6.43 8.26 -17.06
C SER A 71 6.96 7.23 -18.05
N LEU A 72 6.35 6.05 -18.06
CA LEU A 72 6.67 4.98 -19.02
C LEU A 72 5.41 4.61 -19.81
N ARG A 73 5.51 4.51 -21.13
CA ARG A 73 4.36 4.13 -21.96
C ARG A 73 4.09 2.64 -21.81
N TRP A 74 2.97 2.27 -21.18
CA TRP A 74 2.60 0.85 -20.99
C TRP A 74 1.67 0.35 -22.10
N LEU A 75 0.47 0.92 -22.23
CA LEU A 75 -0.50 0.59 -23.29
C LEU A 75 -0.86 1.87 -24.07
N PRO A 76 -0.09 2.21 -25.12
CA PRO A 76 -0.23 3.48 -25.82
C PRO A 76 -1.55 3.63 -26.58
N TYR A 77 -2.24 2.54 -26.90
CA TYR A 77 -3.52 2.56 -27.60
C TYR A 77 -4.71 2.93 -26.70
N GLU A 78 -4.58 2.72 -25.39
CA GLU A 78 -5.59 3.07 -24.36
C GLU A 78 -5.18 4.30 -23.54
N ASN A 79 -4.11 5.01 -23.93
CA ASN A 79 -3.49 6.10 -23.17
C ASN A 79 -3.18 5.74 -21.71
N ILE A 80 -2.93 4.45 -21.43
CA ILE A 80 -2.50 4.00 -20.11
C ILE A 80 -0.97 4.08 -20.08
N HIS A 81 -0.48 4.99 -19.27
CA HIS A 81 0.93 5.15 -18.98
C HIS A 81 1.18 4.69 -17.55
N LEU A 82 2.43 4.35 -17.25
CA LEU A 82 2.92 4.14 -15.90
C LEU A 82 3.40 5.50 -15.40
N TYR A 83 2.52 6.25 -14.75
CA TYR A 83 2.89 7.48 -14.06
C TYR A 83 3.23 7.19 -12.61
N MET A 84 4.47 7.49 -12.25
CA MET A 84 4.97 7.41 -10.89
C MET A 84 5.43 8.78 -10.45
N GLY A 85 5.13 9.16 -9.22
CA GLY A 85 5.55 10.43 -8.66
C GLY A 85 5.33 10.50 -7.16
N ILE A 86 6.08 11.39 -6.52
CA ILE A 86 6.06 11.56 -5.07
C ILE A 86 5.43 12.92 -4.73
N ASP A 87 4.34 12.86 -3.98
CA ASP A 87 3.74 13.96 -3.21
C ASP A 87 4.19 13.88 -1.75
N GLY A 88 3.86 14.91 -0.96
CA GLY A 88 4.18 14.95 0.48
C GLY A 88 3.64 13.75 1.25
N LEU A 89 2.45 13.26 0.90
CA LEU A 89 1.85 12.08 1.54
C LEU A 89 2.58 10.78 1.17
N SER A 90 2.81 10.53 -0.12
CA SER A 90 3.54 9.34 -0.58
C SER A 90 4.97 9.26 -0.06
N LEU A 91 5.63 10.40 0.16
CA LEU A 91 7.00 10.45 0.66
C LEU A 91 7.10 9.82 2.06
N PHE A 92 6.20 10.21 2.98
CA PHE A 92 6.19 9.63 4.32
C PHE A 92 5.78 8.16 4.32
N PHE A 93 4.86 7.78 3.45
CA PHE A 93 4.48 6.37 3.27
C PHE A 93 5.67 5.53 2.79
N MET A 94 6.41 6.01 1.80
CA MET A 94 7.61 5.34 1.31
C MET A 94 8.67 5.20 2.41
N ILE A 95 8.97 6.27 3.16
CA ILE A 95 9.92 6.21 4.29
C ILE A 95 9.46 5.20 5.36
N LEU A 96 8.17 5.20 5.71
CA LEU A 96 7.62 4.25 6.66
C LEU A 96 7.75 2.80 6.16
N THR A 97 7.49 2.57 4.87
CA THR A 97 7.58 1.24 4.27
C THR A 97 9.01 0.69 4.31
N THR A 98 9.99 1.48 3.88
CA THR A 98 11.39 1.05 3.86
C THR A 98 11.99 0.99 5.26
N PHE A 99 11.49 1.77 6.23
CA PHE A 99 11.90 1.66 7.63
C PHE A 99 11.45 0.36 8.29
N LEU A 100 10.22 -0.10 8.03
CA LEU A 100 9.67 -1.27 8.70
C LEU A 100 10.21 -2.61 8.16
N ILE A 101 10.61 -2.69 6.89
CA ILE A 101 11.06 -3.95 6.27
C ILE A 101 12.35 -4.51 6.91
N PRO A 102 13.43 -3.74 7.12
CA PRO A 102 14.62 -4.22 7.84
C PRO A 102 14.29 -4.73 9.25
N ILE A 103 13.38 -4.05 9.95
CA ILE A 103 12.90 -4.47 11.27
C ILE A 103 12.18 -5.82 11.16
N CYS A 104 11.30 -5.99 10.17
CA CYS A 104 10.59 -7.25 9.94
C CYS A 104 11.52 -8.42 9.58
N ILE A 105 12.56 -8.17 8.78
CA ILE A 105 13.57 -9.18 8.44
C ILE A 105 14.39 -9.57 9.67
N SER A 106 14.80 -8.59 10.49
CA SER A 106 15.58 -8.84 11.71
C SER A 106 14.80 -9.55 12.82
N VAL A 107 13.50 -9.27 12.98
CA VAL A 107 12.64 -10.00 13.95
C VAL A 107 12.51 -11.47 13.59
N GLY A 108 12.44 -11.81 12.30
CA GLY A 108 12.30 -13.20 11.86
C GLY A 108 13.57 -14.05 12.01
N TRP A 109 14.70 -13.47 12.43
CA TRP A 109 16.03 -14.08 12.33
C TRP A 109 16.14 -15.45 13.02
N TYR A 110 15.50 -15.62 14.19
CA TYR A 110 15.52 -16.87 14.96
C TYR A 110 14.44 -17.89 14.57
N GLY A 111 13.31 -17.44 14.01
CA GLY A 111 12.17 -18.30 13.66
C GLY A 111 12.28 -19.02 12.31
N MET A 112 13.16 -18.55 11.43
CA MET A 112 13.31 -19.05 10.04
C MET A 112 14.19 -20.31 9.94
N ARG A 113 13.74 -21.48 10.42
CA ARG A 113 14.52 -22.74 10.31
C ARG A 113 14.28 -23.55 9.04
N SER A 114 13.08 -23.52 8.47
CA SER A 114 12.71 -24.37 7.32
C SER A 114 12.38 -23.61 6.02
N PHE A 115 11.86 -22.38 6.11
CA PHE A 115 11.39 -21.58 4.96
C PHE A 115 12.02 -20.18 4.89
N GLY A 116 13.34 -20.09 5.17
CA GLY A 116 14.03 -18.81 5.22
C GLY A 116 14.13 -18.10 3.86
N LYS A 117 14.21 -18.87 2.77
CA LYS A 117 14.29 -18.33 1.41
C LYS A 117 12.97 -17.69 1.00
N GLU A 118 11.87 -18.43 1.11
CA GLU A 118 10.52 -17.98 0.78
C GLU A 118 10.13 -16.76 1.62
N TYR A 119 10.53 -16.74 2.88
CA TYR A 119 10.31 -15.60 3.77
C TYR A 119 11.01 -14.34 3.24
N ILE A 120 12.33 -14.38 3.05
CA ILE A 120 13.08 -13.18 2.60
C ILE A 120 12.58 -12.70 1.23
N THR A 121 12.33 -13.62 0.28
CA THR A 121 11.80 -13.25 -1.03
C THR A 121 10.42 -12.61 -0.93
N ALA A 122 9.53 -13.14 -0.08
CA ALA A 122 8.18 -12.58 0.09
C ALA A 122 8.20 -11.17 0.70
N PHE A 123 9.09 -10.91 1.68
CA PHE A 123 9.22 -9.59 2.30
C PHE A 123 9.80 -8.56 1.32
N LEU A 124 10.83 -8.91 0.53
CA LEU A 124 11.41 -8.01 -0.48
C LEU A 124 10.45 -7.71 -1.63
N ILE A 125 9.72 -8.72 -2.12
CA ILE A 125 8.65 -8.50 -3.13
C ILE A 125 7.57 -7.57 -2.56
N ARG A 126 7.21 -7.74 -1.29
CA ARG A 126 6.22 -6.87 -0.65
C ARG A 126 6.72 -5.44 -0.48
N GLU A 127 7.99 -5.27 -0.13
CA GLU A 127 8.63 -3.95 -0.08
C GLU A 127 8.49 -3.22 -1.42
N PHE A 128 8.87 -3.86 -2.52
CA PHE A 128 8.67 -3.34 -3.87
C PHE A 128 7.23 -2.92 -4.13
N LEU A 129 6.26 -3.82 -3.87
CA LEU A 129 4.85 -3.53 -4.15
C LEU A 129 4.33 -2.35 -3.31
N MET A 130 4.70 -2.26 -2.04
CA MET A 130 4.23 -1.16 -1.15
C MET A 130 4.86 0.19 -1.52
N ILE A 131 6.13 0.21 -1.91
CA ILE A 131 6.79 1.42 -2.44
C ILE A 131 6.11 1.83 -3.74
N ALA A 132 5.91 0.88 -4.66
CA ALA A 132 5.25 1.15 -5.95
C ALA A 132 3.84 1.72 -5.72
N VAL A 133 2.99 1.09 -4.92
CA VAL A 133 1.63 1.58 -4.59
C VAL A 133 1.65 3.02 -4.06
N SER A 134 2.63 3.36 -3.23
CA SER A 134 2.76 4.70 -2.66
C SER A 134 3.14 5.75 -3.70
N CYS A 135 3.80 5.36 -4.79
CA CYS A 135 4.27 6.29 -5.82
C CYS A 135 3.36 6.34 -7.06
N MET A 136 2.40 5.43 -7.20
CA MET A 136 1.55 5.35 -8.39
C MET A 136 0.53 6.48 -8.44
N LEU A 137 0.53 7.18 -9.58
CA LEU A 137 -0.41 8.25 -9.93
C LEU A 137 -1.55 7.76 -10.82
N ASP A 138 -1.61 6.49 -11.19
CA ASP A 138 -2.72 5.93 -11.97
C ASP A 138 -3.60 5.03 -11.08
N PRO A 139 -4.91 5.31 -10.92
CA PRO A 139 -5.81 4.50 -10.08
C PRO A 139 -5.89 3.03 -10.50
N LEU A 140 -5.76 2.74 -11.80
CA LEU A 140 -5.76 1.36 -12.33
C LEU A 140 -4.51 0.59 -11.90
N LEU A 141 -3.33 1.18 -12.04
CA LEU A 141 -2.08 0.56 -11.61
C LEU A 141 -1.99 0.48 -10.09
N PHE A 142 -2.44 1.52 -9.40
CA PHE A 142 -2.63 1.52 -7.96
C PHE A 142 -3.54 0.35 -7.52
N TYR A 143 -4.67 0.13 -8.20
CA TYR A 143 -5.55 -1.01 -7.96
C TYR A 143 -4.77 -2.34 -8.06
N VAL A 144 -4.17 -2.61 -9.22
CA VAL A 144 -3.45 -3.86 -9.50
C VAL A 144 -2.36 -4.12 -8.47
N LEU A 145 -1.53 -3.11 -8.18
CA LEU A 145 -0.42 -3.26 -7.24
C LEU A 145 -0.92 -3.42 -5.80
N SER A 146 -1.98 -2.70 -5.40
CA SER A 146 -2.55 -2.78 -4.06
C SER A 146 -3.19 -4.15 -3.77
N GLU A 147 -3.81 -4.79 -4.77
CA GLU A 147 -4.34 -6.16 -4.68
C GLU A 147 -3.24 -7.21 -4.77
N SER A 148 -2.06 -6.84 -5.27
CA SER A 148 -0.90 -7.73 -5.34
C SER A 148 -0.15 -7.84 -4.00
N VAL A 149 -0.20 -6.83 -3.13
CA VAL A 149 0.51 -6.82 -1.83
C VAL A 149 0.18 -8.02 -0.92
N PRO A 150 -1.10 -8.47 -0.82
CA PRO A 150 -1.48 -9.67 -0.06
C PRO A 150 -0.98 -11.00 -0.64
N ILE A 151 -0.71 -11.10 -1.94
CA ILE A 151 -0.44 -12.38 -2.63
C ILE A 151 0.69 -13.20 -1.98
N PRO A 152 1.85 -12.62 -1.60
CA PRO A 152 2.91 -13.37 -0.94
C PRO A 152 2.52 -14.00 0.40
N MET A 153 1.35 -13.66 0.96
CA MET A 153 0.85 -14.09 2.27
C MET A 153 -0.08 -15.32 2.21
N LEU A 154 -0.57 -15.73 1.03
CA LEU A 154 -1.70 -16.66 0.81
C LEU A 154 -1.54 -18.11 1.33
N LYS A 155 -0.48 -18.49 2.03
CA LYS A 155 -0.25 -19.88 2.43
C LYS A 155 -1.09 -20.37 3.63
N ILE A 156 -1.86 -19.49 4.26
CA ILE A 156 -2.56 -19.75 5.53
C ILE A 156 -4.05 -19.42 5.36
N LYS A 157 -4.93 -20.13 6.08
CA LYS A 157 -6.39 -19.94 6.00
C LYS A 157 -6.82 -18.48 6.25
N ALA A 158 -6.31 -17.80 7.27
CA ALA A 158 -6.64 -16.38 7.46
C ALA A 158 -6.12 -15.49 6.32
N ALA A 159 -5.03 -15.85 5.66
CA ALA A 159 -4.55 -15.08 4.50
C ALA A 159 -5.50 -15.22 3.30
N TYR A 160 -6.10 -16.40 3.10
CA TYR A 160 -7.17 -16.59 2.12
C TYR A 160 -8.42 -15.78 2.47
N GLN A 161 -8.83 -15.78 3.74
CA GLN A 161 -9.97 -14.96 4.18
C GLN A 161 -9.67 -13.47 3.96
N PHE A 162 -8.52 -12.98 4.41
CA PHE A 162 -8.08 -11.60 4.18
C PHE A 162 -8.13 -11.23 2.70
N PHE A 163 -7.54 -12.06 1.83
CA PHE A 163 -7.53 -11.81 0.39
C PHE A 163 -8.93 -11.80 -0.22
N LEU A 164 -9.80 -12.73 0.16
CA LEU A 164 -11.18 -12.76 -0.34
C LEU A 164 -12.00 -11.57 0.15
N TYR A 165 -11.82 -11.15 1.40
CA TYR A 165 -12.44 -9.94 1.93
C TYR A 165 -12.02 -8.71 1.14
N THR A 166 -10.70 -8.51 0.93
CA THR A 166 -10.20 -7.36 0.18
C THR A 166 -10.61 -7.40 -1.28
N LEU A 167 -10.57 -8.59 -1.91
CA LEU A 167 -10.94 -8.78 -3.31
C LEU A 167 -12.41 -8.43 -3.54
N LEU A 168 -13.32 -8.88 -2.67
CA LEU A 168 -14.75 -8.63 -2.83
C LEU A 168 -15.08 -7.13 -2.84
N GLY A 169 -14.43 -6.36 -1.97
CA GLY A 169 -14.56 -4.89 -1.99
C GLY A 169 -13.89 -4.27 -3.22
N SER A 170 -12.74 -4.80 -3.63
CA SER A 170 -11.91 -4.22 -4.68
C SER A 170 -12.51 -4.38 -6.09
N VAL A 171 -13.29 -5.44 -6.36
CA VAL A 171 -13.99 -5.59 -7.66
C VAL A 171 -14.89 -4.39 -7.98
N PHE A 172 -15.59 -3.84 -6.99
CA PHE A 172 -16.43 -2.65 -7.20
C PHE A 172 -15.61 -1.43 -7.61
N MET A 173 -14.45 -1.24 -6.96
CA MET A 173 -13.51 -0.17 -7.33
C MET A 173 -12.97 -0.37 -8.75
N LEU A 174 -12.68 -1.60 -9.18
CA LEU A 174 -12.27 -1.87 -10.56
C LEU A 174 -13.34 -1.45 -11.57
N LEU A 175 -14.61 -1.79 -11.32
CA LEU A 175 -15.72 -1.36 -12.17
C LEU A 175 -15.83 0.17 -12.26
N ALA A 176 -15.60 0.87 -11.15
CA ALA A 176 -15.59 2.32 -11.12
C ALA A 176 -14.41 2.92 -11.91
N ILE A 177 -13.21 2.34 -11.80
CA ILE A 177 -12.04 2.75 -12.59
C ILE A 177 -12.29 2.55 -14.08
N LEU A 178 -12.91 1.43 -14.49
CA LEU A 178 -13.27 1.19 -15.87
C LEU A 178 -14.32 2.19 -16.38
N LEU A 179 -15.32 2.53 -15.57
CA LEU A 179 -16.30 3.57 -15.91
C LEU A 179 -15.65 4.95 -16.09
N ILE A 180 -14.68 5.29 -15.25
CA ILE A 180 -13.89 6.52 -15.40
C ILE A 180 -13.11 6.47 -16.72
N LEU A 181 -12.37 5.38 -16.98
CA LEU A 181 -11.59 5.20 -18.19
C LEU A 181 -12.45 5.32 -19.47
N LEU A 182 -13.64 4.73 -19.48
CA LEU A 182 -14.57 4.83 -20.61
C LEU A 182 -15.11 6.25 -20.82
N GLN A 183 -15.17 7.06 -19.76
CA GLN A 183 -15.68 8.43 -19.82
C GLN A 183 -14.60 9.45 -20.18
N THR A 184 -13.40 9.34 -19.60
CA THR A 184 -12.31 10.30 -19.76
C THR A 184 -11.28 9.89 -20.81
N GLY A 185 -11.20 8.60 -21.13
CA GLY A 185 -10.23 8.04 -22.07
C GLY A 185 -8.81 7.90 -21.49
N THR A 186 -8.61 8.18 -20.20
CA THR A 186 -7.31 8.09 -19.52
C THR A 186 -7.47 7.71 -18.05
N THR A 187 -6.42 7.17 -17.43
CA THR A 187 -6.35 6.91 -15.98
C THR A 187 -5.41 7.85 -15.22
N ASP A 188 -4.79 8.82 -15.90
CA ASP A 188 -3.84 9.73 -15.25
C ASP A 188 -4.55 10.59 -14.19
N LEU A 189 -4.17 10.44 -12.92
CA LEU A 189 -4.77 11.19 -11.81
C LEU A 189 -4.71 12.70 -12.03
N GLN A 190 -3.66 13.24 -12.63
CA GLN A 190 -3.56 14.69 -12.83
C GLN A 190 -4.69 15.21 -13.74
N ILE A 191 -5.02 14.45 -14.78
CA ILE A 191 -6.16 14.73 -15.66
C ILE A 191 -7.46 14.52 -14.88
N LEU A 192 -7.60 13.38 -14.19
CA LEU A 192 -8.82 13.03 -13.46
C LEU A 192 -9.19 14.04 -12.36
N LEU A 193 -8.20 14.69 -11.75
CA LEU A 193 -8.42 15.75 -10.77
C LEU A 193 -8.99 17.04 -11.38
N THR A 194 -8.86 17.22 -12.69
CA THR A 194 -9.43 18.36 -13.43
C THR A 194 -10.71 18.02 -14.18
N THR A 195 -11.06 16.73 -14.28
CA THR A 195 -12.29 16.29 -14.94
C THR A 195 -13.47 16.40 -14.00
N GLU A 196 -14.53 17.05 -14.46
CA GLU A 196 -15.78 17.13 -13.72
C GLU A 196 -16.69 15.93 -14.03
N PHE A 197 -17.16 15.26 -12.99
CA PHE A 197 -18.17 14.22 -13.09
C PHE A 197 -19.52 14.77 -12.62
N SER A 198 -20.61 14.38 -13.28
CA SER A 198 -21.96 14.70 -12.79
C SER A 198 -22.16 14.13 -11.37
N GLU A 199 -22.85 14.86 -10.50
CA GLU A 199 -23.12 14.48 -9.10
C GLU A 199 -23.60 13.03 -8.95
N ARG A 200 -24.55 12.60 -9.81
CA ARG A 200 -25.09 11.22 -9.77
C ARG A 200 -24.03 10.16 -10.02
N ARG A 201 -23.08 10.42 -10.92
CA ARG A 201 -21.96 9.52 -11.20
C ARG A 201 -20.93 9.57 -10.08
N GLN A 202 -20.64 10.75 -9.53
CA GLN A 202 -19.75 10.85 -8.38
C GLN A 202 -20.24 10.02 -7.21
N ILE A 203 -21.53 10.07 -6.88
CA ILE A 203 -22.12 9.25 -5.82
C ILE A 203 -21.87 7.76 -6.08
N LEU A 204 -22.11 7.29 -7.30
CA LEU A 204 -21.91 5.88 -7.67
C LEU A 204 -20.43 5.47 -7.59
N LEU A 205 -19.54 6.26 -8.19
CA LEU A 205 -18.10 6.01 -8.19
C LEU A 205 -17.54 6.06 -6.76
N TRP A 206 -17.99 7.03 -5.97
CA TRP A 206 -17.59 7.19 -4.57
C TRP A 206 -17.96 5.97 -3.74
N ILE A 207 -19.20 5.46 -3.85
CA ILE A 207 -19.63 4.24 -3.14
C ILE A 207 -18.79 3.03 -3.54
N ALA A 208 -18.45 2.91 -4.83
CA ALA A 208 -17.64 1.81 -5.34
C ALA A 208 -16.19 1.85 -4.84
N PHE A 209 -15.57 3.03 -4.79
CA PHE A 209 -14.25 3.23 -4.16
C PHE A 209 -14.32 3.01 -2.63
N PHE A 210 -15.38 3.52 -1.99
CA PHE A 210 -15.63 3.33 -0.56
C PHE A 210 -15.74 1.84 -0.21
N ALA A 211 -16.41 1.01 -1.01
CA ALA A 211 -16.54 -0.43 -0.77
C ALA A 211 -15.18 -1.13 -0.67
N SER A 212 -14.22 -0.77 -1.54
CA SER A 212 -12.86 -1.30 -1.51
C SER A 212 -12.06 -0.79 -0.31
N PHE A 213 -12.04 0.54 -0.12
CA PHE A 213 -11.22 1.14 0.92
C PHE A 213 -11.77 0.90 2.33
N ALA A 214 -13.09 0.81 2.53
CA ALA A 214 -13.69 0.52 3.82
C ALA A 214 -13.29 -0.87 4.35
N VAL A 215 -13.10 -1.86 3.45
CA VAL A 215 -12.55 -3.17 3.83
C VAL A 215 -11.09 -3.05 4.26
N LYS A 216 -10.26 -2.28 3.53
CA LYS A 216 -8.83 -2.07 3.86
C LYS A 216 -8.59 -1.18 5.09
N VAL A 217 -9.53 -0.29 5.44
CA VAL A 217 -9.54 0.60 6.63
C VAL A 217 -10.23 -0.03 7.87
N PRO A 218 -10.51 -1.33 7.83
CA PRO A 218 -11.53 -2.04 8.63
C PRO A 218 -12.64 -1.18 9.25
N MET A 219 -13.53 -0.61 8.43
CA MET A 219 -14.75 0.03 8.94
C MET A 219 -15.78 -1.00 9.41
N VAL A 220 -16.62 -0.65 10.38
CA VAL A 220 -17.82 -1.45 10.70
C VAL A 220 -18.78 -1.41 9.51
N PRO A 221 -19.32 -2.54 9.02
CA PRO A 221 -19.28 -3.90 9.60
C PRO A 221 -18.16 -4.82 9.07
N VAL A 222 -17.30 -4.37 8.17
CA VAL A 222 -16.33 -5.19 7.41
C VAL A 222 -14.92 -5.28 8.04
N HIS A 223 -14.83 -5.27 9.38
CA HIS A 223 -13.55 -5.21 10.11
C HIS A 223 -13.06 -6.56 10.66
N ILE A 224 -13.88 -7.61 10.62
CA ILE A 224 -13.64 -8.88 11.33
C ILE A 224 -12.40 -9.64 10.82
N TRP A 225 -12.02 -9.43 9.56
CA TRP A 225 -10.83 -10.06 8.99
C TRP A 225 -9.54 -9.62 9.70
N LEU A 226 -9.50 -8.41 10.28
CA LEU A 226 -8.28 -7.83 10.83
C LEU A 226 -7.80 -8.60 12.09
N PRO A 227 -8.62 -8.81 13.13
CA PRO A 227 -8.23 -9.62 14.29
C PRO A 227 -7.78 -11.04 13.94
N GLU A 228 -8.48 -11.71 13.02
CA GLU A 228 -8.14 -13.09 12.61
C GLU A 228 -6.79 -13.12 11.87
N ALA A 229 -6.56 -12.18 10.96
CA ALA A 229 -5.29 -12.06 10.24
C ALA A 229 -4.11 -11.78 11.19
N HIS A 230 -4.30 -10.94 12.22
CA HIS A 230 -3.24 -10.65 13.19
C HIS A 230 -2.84 -11.84 14.05
N VAL A 231 -3.81 -12.66 14.47
CA VAL A 231 -3.55 -13.84 15.31
C VAL A 231 -2.70 -14.87 14.57
N GLU A 232 -3.09 -15.18 13.33
CA GLU A 232 -2.42 -16.20 12.52
C GLU A 232 -1.10 -15.71 11.88
N ALA A 233 -0.93 -14.39 11.72
CA ALA A 233 0.29 -13.85 11.14
C ALA A 233 1.52 -14.05 12.06
N PRO A 234 2.70 -14.31 11.48
CA PRO A 234 3.96 -14.22 12.21
C PRO A 234 4.20 -12.78 12.68
N THR A 235 5.01 -12.57 13.71
CA THR A 235 5.25 -11.25 14.32
C THR A 235 5.60 -10.18 13.29
N ALA A 236 6.52 -10.46 12.37
CA ALA A 236 6.89 -9.55 11.28
C ALA A 236 5.73 -9.28 10.29
N GLY A 237 4.88 -10.28 10.05
CA GLY A 237 3.68 -10.13 9.23
C GLY A 237 2.66 -9.18 9.88
N SER A 238 2.45 -9.32 11.20
CA SER A 238 1.59 -8.42 11.98
C SER A 238 2.10 -6.97 11.96
N VAL A 239 3.43 -6.76 12.02
CA VAL A 239 4.04 -5.42 11.93
C VAL A 239 3.73 -4.76 10.59
N ILE A 240 3.87 -5.46 9.46
CA ILE A 240 3.53 -4.90 8.14
C ILE A 240 2.03 -4.68 8.00
N LEU A 241 1.22 -5.63 8.46
CA LEU A 241 -0.23 -5.55 8.38
C LEU A 241 -0.75 -4.29 9.10
N ALA A 242 -0.36 -4.11 10.36
CA ALA A 242 -0.74 -2.94 11.13
C ALA A 242 -0.06 -1.67 10.61
N GLY A 243 1.24 -1.72 10.32
CA GLY A 243 2.05 -0.54 10.01
C GLY A 243 1.73 0.09 8.66
N ILE A 244 1.47 -0.71 7.63
CA ILE A 244 1.39 -0.25 6.23
C ILE A 244 0.05 -0.61 5.60
N LEU A 245 -0.36 -1.88 5.62
CA LEU A 245 -1.52 -2.34 4.85
C LEU A 245 -2.82 -1.62 5.22
N LEU A 246 -3.04 -1.38 6.52
CA LEU A 246 -4.17 -0.57 6.99
C LEU A 246 -4.12 0.88 6.49
N LYS A 247 -2.90 1.45 6.43
CA LYS A 247 -2.69 2.83 6.02
C LYS A 247 -2.83 2.99 4.50
N LEU A 248 -2.64 1.93 3.71
CA LEU A 248 -2.89 1.95 2.26
C LEU A 248 -4.38 2.20 1.93
N GLY A 249 -5.30 1.73 2.78
CA GLY A 249 -6.73 2.01 2.60
C GLY A 249 -7.06 3.50 2.80
N THR A 250 -6.53 4.11 3.87
CA THR A 250 -6.75 5.54 4.14
C THR A 250 -6.01 6.42 3.14
N TYR A 251 -4.80 6.02 2.72
CA TYR A 251 -4.08 6.60 1.59
C TYR A 251 -4.94 6.63 0.33
N GLY A 252 -5.62 5.52 0.02
CA GLY A 252 -6.53 5.43 -1.12
C GLY A 252 -7.70 6.42 -1.06
N PHE A 253 -8.33 6.56 0.12
CA PHE A 253 -9.37 7.57 0.33
C PHE A 253 -8.85 9.00 0.09
N LEU A 254 -7.71 9.33 0.69
CA LEU A 254 -7.12 10.67 0.61
C LEU A 254 -6.71 11.03 -0.82
N ARG A 255 -6.20 10.07 -1.60
CA ARG A 255 -5.68 10.33 -2.94
C ARG A 255 -6.71 10.19 -4.06
N PHE A 256 -7.60 9.19 -3.98
CA PHE A 256 -8.50 8.84 -5.10
C PHE A 256 -9.99 9.07 -4.82
N SER A 257 -10.40 9.25 -3.57
CA SER A 257 -11.83 9.43 -3.25
C SER A 257 -12.16 10.90 -3.00
N ILE A 258 -11.47 11.52 -2.05
CA ILE A 258 -11.76 12.91 -1.64
C ILE A 258 -11.57 13.91 -2.79
N PRO A 259 -10.41 13.96 -3.47
CA PRO A 259 -10.17 15.00 -4.45
C PRO A 259 -10.83 14.72 -5.81
N MET A 260 -11.13 13.44 -6.13
CA MET A 260 -11.79 13.09 -7.40
C MET A 260 -13.31 13.25 -7.38
N PHE A 261 -13.95 13.14 -6.20
CA PHE A 261 -15.42 13.19 -6.06
C PHE A 261 -15.87 14.18 -4.97
N PRO A 262 -15.58 15.49 -5.11
CA PRO A 262 -15.79 16.46 -4.04
C PRO A 262 -17.26 16.61 -3.64
N GLU A 263 -18.22 16.61 -4.57
CA GLU A 263 -19.65 16.71 -4.25
C GLU A 263 -20.16 15.46 -3.51
N ALA A 264 -19.77 14.27 -3.98
CA ALA A 264 -20.14 13.03 -3.30
C ALA A 264 -19.50 12.92 -1.91
N THR A 265 -18.25 13.35 -1.75
CA THR A 265 -17.58 13.31 -0.45
C THR A 265 -18.28 14.23 0.55
N LEU A 266 -18.69 15.43 0.13
CA LEU A 266 -19.51 16.33 0.95
C LEU A 266 -20.84 15.67 1.35
N CYS A 267 -21.55 15.04 0.41
CA CYS A 267 -22.81 14.34 0.66
C CYS A 267 -22.66 13.19 1.67
N PHE A 268 -21.58 12.40 1.58
CA PHE A 268 -21.33 11.25 2.45
C PHE A 268 -20.53 11.56 3.73
N THR A 269 -20.15 12.82 3.99
CA THR A 269 -19.51 13.21 5.26
C THR A 269 -20.24 12.71 6.52
N PRO A 270 -21.57 12.89 6.70
CA PRO A 270 -22.26 12.38 7.88
C PRO A 270 -22.25 10.85 7.94
N PHE A 271 -22.26 10.17 6.80
CA PHE A 271 -22.20 8.70 6.74
C PHE A 271 -20.84 8.17 7.23
N ILE A 272 -19.74 8.78 6.80
CA ILE A 272 -18.39 8.39 7.28
C ILE A 272 -18.23 8.70 8.77
N TYR A 273 -18.71 9.86 9.24
CA TYR A 273 -18.64 10.23 10.65
C TYR A 273 -19.45 9.31 11.56
N THR A 274 -20.65 8.92 11.13
CA THR A 274 -21.46 7.97 11.90
C THR A 274 -20.82 6.58 11.94
N LEU A 275 -20.32 6.07 10.80
CA LEU A 275 -19.62 4.78 10.76
C LEU A 275 -18.33 4.79 11.58
N SER A 276 -17.53 5.87 11.54
CA SER A 276 -16.29 5.97 12.31
C SER A 276 -16.57 6.07 13.81
N ALA A 277 -17.57 6.86 14.23
CA ALA A 277 -17.99 6.93 15.62
C ALA A 277 -18.47 5.57 16.15
N ILE A 278 -19.31 4.87 15.37
CA ILE A 278 -19.75 3.51 15.70
C ILE A 278 -18.56 2.57 15.77
N ALA A 279 -17.62 2.64 14.83
CA ALA A 279 -16.42 1.80 14.83
C ALA A 279 -15.58 1.98 16.10
N ILE A 280 -15.29 3.22 16.50
CA ILE A 280 -14.51 3.52 17.71
C ILE A 280 -15.19 2.97 18.96
N ILE A 281 -16.50 3.19 19.12
CA ILE A 281 -17.25 2.70 20.28
C ILE A 281 -17.35 1.18 20.27
N TYR A 282 -17.65 0.60 19.11
CA TYR A 282 -17.81 -0.85 18.96
C TYR A 282 -16.49 -1.59 19.21
N THR A 283 -15.40 -1.20 18.55
CA THR A 283 -14.11 -1.89 18.69
C THR A 283 -13.58 -1.76 20.11
N SER A 284 -13.66 -0.58 20.73
CA SER A 284 -13.26 -0.38 22.13
C SER A 284 -14.05 -1.29 23.09
N LEU A 285 -15.37 -1.40 22.97
CA LEU A 285 -16.16 -2.34 23.78
C LEU A 285 -15.82 -3.80 23.50
N THR A 286 -15.51 -4.17 22.25
CA THR A 286 -15.12 -5.55 21.92
C THR A 286 -13.79 -5.96 22.53
N THR A 287 -12.83 -5.02 22.72
CA THR A 287 -11.54 -5.32 23.35
C THR A 287 -11.71 -5.90 24.76
N LEU A 288 -12.70 -5.42 25.53
CA LEU A 288 -12.99 -5.89 26.89
C LEU A 288 -13.37 -7.38 26.96
N ARG A 289 -13.85 -7.94 25.84
CA ARG A 289 -14.25 -9.35 25.72
C ARG A 289 -13.16 -10.24 25.12
N GLN A 290 -12.07 -9.66 24.61
CA GLN A 290 -11.00 -10.43 24.00
C GLN A 290 -10.06 -10.98 25.08
N ILE A 291 -9.71 -12.26 24.95
CA ILE A 291 -8.76 -12.95 25.84
C ILE A 291 -7.37 -13.01 25.19
N ASP A 292 -7.32 -12.98 23.85
CA ASP A 292 -6.07 -13.06 23.08
C ASP A 292 -5.42 -11.68 22.94
N LEU A 293 -4.18 -11.56 23.43
CA LEU A 293 -3.39 -10.33 23.38
C LEU A 293 -3.24 -9.78 21.94
N LYS A 294 -3.06 -10.64 20.94
CA LYS A 294 -2.93 -10.20 19.54
C LYS A 294 -4.25 -9.61 19.02
N LYS A 295 -5.39 -10.16 19.44
CA LYS A 295 -6.71 -9.58 19.09
C LYS A 295 -6.92 -8.25 19.78
N ILE A 296 -6.53 -8.12 21.05
CA ILE A 296 -6.64 -6.85 21.78
C ILE A 296 -5.88 -5.75 21.02
N ILE A 297 -4.64 -6.01 20.61
CA ILE A 297 -3.82 -5.06 19.84
C ILE A 297 -4.40 -4.81 18.43
N ALA A 298 -5.06 -5.79 17.82
CA ALA A 298 -5.69 -5.62 16.51
C ALA A 298 -6.96 -4.74 16.55
N TYR A 299 -7.65 -4.70 17.69
CA TYR A 299 -8.85 -3.88 17.89
C TYR A 299 -8.57 -2.48 18.44
N SER A 300 -7.39 -2.25 19.03
CA SER A 300 -6.95 -0.94 19.53
C SER A 300 -6.59 0.02 18.41
#